data_AF-A0A7J2PXZ1-F1
#
_entry.id   AF-A0A7J2PXZ1-F1
#
_cell.length_a   1.000
_cell.length_b   1.000
_cell.length_c   1.000
_cell.angle_alpha   90.00
_cell.angle_beta   90.00
_cell.angle_gamma   90.00
#
_symmetry.space_group_name_H-M   'P 1'
#
loop_
_entity.id
_entity.type
_entity.pdbx_description
1 polymer ?
#
loop_
_entity_poly.entity_id
_entity_poly.type
_entity_poly.pdbx_seq_one_letter_code
_entity_poly.pdbx_strand_id
1 'polypeptide(L)' 'MGKRLKMVRGNNLVKIRPSKEFNDIINFIRAKCILEGKIPPSKARITQAIAKKINKEELLRNEFIRF' A
#
# COMPACT_ATOMS: atom_id res chain seq x y z
N MET A 1 1.58 17.94 46.01
CA MET A 1 0.62 17.63 44.94
C MET A 1 1.38 17.12 43.71
N GLY A 2 1.43 15.80 43.51
CA GLY A 2 2.20 15.19 42.42
C GLY A 2 1.46 15.28 41.08
N LYS A 3 2.10 15.90 40.07
CA LYS A 3 1.58 15.97 38.70
C LYS A 3 1.56 14.56 38.10
N ARG A 4 0.37 14.01 37.84
CA ARG A 4 0.17 12.78 37.07
C ARG A 4 0.63 13.00 35.63
N LEU A 5 1.74 12.37 35.25
CA LEU A 5 2.19 12.27 33.87
C LEU A 5 1.19 11.40 33.08
N LYS A 6 0.48 12.02 32.14
CA LYS A 6 -0.47 11.37 31.24
C LYS A 6 0.33 10.59 30.20
N MET A 7 0.48 9.27 30.39
CA MET A 7 1.08 8.38 29.39
C MET A 7 0.23 8.44 28.11
N VAL A 8 0.74 9.12 27.09
CA VAL A 8 0.16 9.13 25.75
C VAL A 8 0.52 7.78 25.13
N ARG A 9 -0.37 6.79 25.26
CA ARG A 9 -0.32 5.53 24.48
C ARG A 9 -0.68 5.84 23.02
N GLY A 10 0.19 6.57 22.33
CA GLY A 10 0.11 6.76 20.89
C GLY A 10 0.68 5.53 20.21
N ASN A 11 -0.19 4.64 19.75
CA ASN A 11 0.17 3.69 18.71
C ASN A 11 0.61 4.49 17.47
N ASN A 12 1.90 4.79 17.37
CA ASN A 12 2.53 5.37 16.18
C ASN A 12 2.60 4.30 15.07
N LEU A 13 1.44 3.79 14.66
CA LEU A 13 1.32 3.06 13.40
C LEU A 13 1.48 4.11 12.31
N VAL A 14 2.73 4.33 11.88
CA VAL A 14 3.03 5.08 10.66
C VAL A 14 2.23 4.39 9.56
N LYS A 15 1.10 5.00 9.17
CA LYS A 15 0.30 4.49 8.07
C LYS A 15 1.18 4.58 6.83
N ILE A 16 1.69 3.44 6.38
CA ILE A 16 2.46 3.33 5.16
C ILE A 16 1.55 3.85 4.05
N ARG A 17 1.89 5.02 3.52
CA ARG A 17 1.17 5.61 2.40
C ARG A 17 1.71 4.96 1.13
N PRO A 18 0.84 4.55 0.19
CA PRO A 18 1.31 4.10 -1.11
C PRO A 18 2.10 5.21 -1.78
N SER A 19 3.18 4.85 -2.49
CA SER A 19 3.95 5.79 -3.30
C SER A 19 3.07 6.42 -4.38
N LYS A 20 3.49 7.58 -4.89
CA LYS A 20 2.83 8.24 -6.02
C LYS A 20 2.75 7.29 -7.23
N GLU A 21 3.86 6.62 -7.53
CA GLU A 21 3.96 5.63 -8.62
C GLU A 21 2.94 4.50 -8.49
N PHE A 22 2.75 3.96 -7.28
CA PHE A 22 1.75 2.91 -7.06
C PHE A 22 0.33 3.41 -7.32
N ASN A 23 0.01 4.64 -6.94
CA ASN A 23 -1.28 5.25 -7.25
C ASN A 23 -1.47 5.50 -8.75
N ASP A 24 -0.42 5.90 -9.46
CA ASP A 24 -0.46 6.13 -10.90
C ASP A 24 -0.73 4.82 -11.66
N ILE A 25 -0.12 3.70 -11.25
CA ILE A 25 -0.42 2.36 -11.79
C ILE A 25 -1.89 2.01 -11.58
N ILE A 26 -2.43 2.22 -10.38
CA ILE A 26 -3.84 1.96 -10.09
C ILE A 26 -4.76 2.83 -10.98
N ASN A 27 -4.44 4.11 -11.12
CA ASN A 27 -5.23 5.04 -11.92
C ASN A 27 -5.21 4.65 -13.41
N PHE A 28 -4.05 4.26 -13.94
CA PHE A 28 -3.91 3.77 -15.31
C PHE A 28 -4.81 2.57 -15.60
N ILE A 29 -4.82 1.57 -14.71
CA ILE A 29 -5.66 0.36 -14.87
C ILE A 29 -7.15 0.73 -14.88
N ARG A 30 -7.56 1.63 -13.98
CA ARG A 30 -8.95 2.09 -13.90
C ARG A 30 -9.34 2.88 -15.15
N ALA A 31 -8.49 3.78 -15.62
CA ALA A 31 -8.71 4.56 -16.83
C ALA A 31 -8.86 3.63 -18.05
N LYS A 32 -7.99 2.63 -18.19
CA LYS A 32 -8.07 1.64 -19.27
C LYS A 32 -9.40 0.89 -19.27
N CYS A 33 -9.89 0.45 -18.10
CA CYS A 33 -11.19 -0.22 -18.00
C CYS A 33 -12.34 0.69 -18.46
N ILE A 34 -12.30 1.97 -18.09
CA ILE A 34 -13.32 2.96 -18.49
C ILE A 34 -13.30 3.17 -20.00
N LEU A 35 -12.12 3.31 -20.62
CA LEU A 35 -11.96 3.47 -22.07
C LEU A 35 -12.47 2.24 -22.84
N GLU A 36 -12.40 1.06 -22.26
CA GLU A 36 -12.97 -0.18 -22.81
C GLU A 36 -14.48 -0.35 -22.54
N GLY A 37 -15.13 0.64 -21.92
CA GLY A 37 -16.56 0.58 -21.57
C GLY A 37 -16.89 -0.35 -20.40
N LYS A 38 -15.90 -0.76 -19.60
CA LYS A 38 -16.05 -1.67 -18.46
C LYS A 38 -16.13 -0.91 -17.14
N ILE A 39 -16.77 -1.53 -16.15
CA ILE A 39 -16.81 -1.01 -14.78
C ILE A 39 -15.39 -1.09 -14.18
N PRO A 40 -14.80 0.03 -13.73
CA PRO A 40 -13.45 0.03 -13.20
C PRO A 40 -13.40 -0.72 -11.86
N PRO A 41 -12.42 -1.61 -11.65
CA PRO A 41 -12.26 -2.31 -10.39
C PRO A 41 -11.87 -1.35 -9.24
N SER A 42 -12.18 -1.76 -8.01
CA SER A 42 -11.78 -1.00 -6.83
C SER A 42 -10.26 -0.97 -6.66
N LYS A 43 -9.74 0.09 -6.03
CA LYS A 43 -8.31 0.21 -5.73
C LYS A 43 -7.77 -1.02 -4.99
N ALA A 44 -8.51 -1.48 -3.98
CA ALA A 44 -8.15 -2.67 -3.19
C ALA A 44 -8.01 -3.94 -4.06
N ARG A 45 -8.92 -4.15 -5.02
CA ARG A 45 -8.89 -5.32 -5.91
C ARG A 45 -7.68 -5.28 -6.84
N ILE A 46 -7.31 -4.09 -7.33
CA ILE A 46 -6.09 -3.88 -8.13
C ILE A 46 -4.84 -4.14 -7.27
N THR A 47 -4.77 -3.56 -6.08
CA THR A 47 -3.67 -3.78 -5.13
C THR A 47 -3.47 -5.26 -4.80
N GLN A 48 -4.55 -5.99 -4.53
CA GLN A 48 -4.48 -7.43 -4.27
C GLN A 48 -4.01 -8.23 -5.50
N ALA A 49 -4.46 -7.85 -6.70
CA ALA A 49 -4.02 -8.50 -7.94
C ALA A 49 -2.52 -8.28 -8.20
N ILE A 50 -2.02 -7.07 -7.95
CA ILE A 50 -0.58 -6.77 -8.00
C ILE A 50 0.16 -7.61 -6.95
N ALA A 51 -0.27 -7.57 -5.69
CA ALA A 51 0.36 -8.31 -4.60
C ALA A 51 0.39 -9.84 -4.83
N LYS A 52 -0.65 -10.41 -5.47
CA LYS A 52 -0.70 -11.84 -5.83
C LYS A 52 0.32 -12.23 -6.90
N LYS A 53 0.69 -11.31 -7.79
CA LYS A 53 1.70 -11.56 -8.83
C LYS A 53 3.12 -11.49 -8.28
N ILE A 54 3.33 -10.78 -7.18
CA ILE A 54 4.66 -10.65 -6.61
C ILE A 54 5.04 -11.95 -5.89
N ASN A 55 6.19 -12.51 -6.23
CA ASN A 55 6.75 -13.64 -5.50
C ASN A 55 7.31 -13.12 -4.16
N LYS A 56 6.65 -13.51 -3.06
CA LYS A 56 7.03 -13.10 -1.70
C LYS A 56 8.46 -13.51 -1.35
N GLU A 57 8.91 -14.68 -1.82
CA GLU A 57 10.26 -15.18 -1.55
C GLU A 57 11.32 -14.39 -2.33
N GLU A 58 10.98 -13.89 -3.52
CA GLU A 58 11.87 -13.04 -4.31
C GLU A 58 11.99 -11.63 -3.72
N LEU A 59 10.89 -11.05 -3.22
CA LEU A 59 10.91 -9.79 -2.46
C LEU A 59 11.80 -9.89 -1.22
N LEU A 60 11.65 -10.96 -0.43
CA LEU A 60 12.46 -11.17 0.76
C LEU A 60 13.96 -11.33 0.42
N ARG A 61 14.29 -11.92 -0.74
CA ARG A 61 15.67 -12.03 -1.22
C ARG A 61 16.22 -10.70 -1.73
N ASN A 62 15.40 -9.86 -2.36
CA ASN A 62 15.82 -8.59 -2.93
C ASN A 62 15.92 -7.43 -1.91
N GLU A 63 15.23 -7.50 -0.76
CA GLU A 63 15.10 -6.36 0.17
C GLU A 63 15.69 -6.55 1.58
N PHE A 64 16.58 -7.52 1.83
CA PHE A 64 17.30 -7.62 3.12
C PHE A 64 18.84 -7.73 3.03
N ILE A 65 19.46 -7.47 1.87
CA ILE A 65 20.93 -7.39 1.74
C ILE A 65 21.35 -5.93 1.58
N ARG A 66 21.18 -5.13 2.63
CA ARG A 66 22.02 -3.97 2.93
C ARG A 66 21.79 -3.57 4.38
N PHE A 67 22.61 -4.18 5.25
CA PHE A 67 22.87 -3.73 6.61
C PHE A 67 23.55 -2.36 6.60
#